data_AF-A0A803M825-F1
#
_entry.id   AF-A0A803M825-F1
#
_cell.length_a   1.000
_cell.length_b   1.000
_cell.length_c   1.000
_cell.angle_alpha   90.00
_cell.angle_beta   90.00
_cell.angle_gamma   90.00
#
_symmetry.space_group_name_H-M   'P 1'
#
loop_
_entity.id
_entity.type
_entity.pdbx_description
1 polymer ?
#
loop_
_entity_poly.entity_id
_entity_poly.type
_entity_poly.pdbx_seq_one_letter_code
_entity_poly.pdbx_strand_id
1 'polypeptide(L)'
;MGCVIKLIDAILLLFFLLMSVVIPLFDAQNCLPNEYYPKVLVDLNSWYSSEYGDYLVAEKPHFFVGLIWMEVLVLWPLSIINLVALISSKSWFRTTCLIYGSSVATSMAAILSELLSSGKASDKLKMVYFPFMGFAVLAILRGLLPSSCKPAAVGKNTAAGRKKRA
;
A
#
# COMPACT_ATOMS: atom_id res chain seq x y z
N MET A 1 -9.64 -15.51 -17.52
CA MET A 1 -8.69 -15.02 -16.49
C MET A 1 -8.12 -13.62 -16.75
N GLY A 2 -7.99 -13.14 -18.00
CA GLY A 2 -7.41 -11.81 -18.27
C GLY A 2 -8.25 -10.60 -17.81
N CYS A 3 -9.59 -10.69 -17.85
CA CYS A 3 -10.46 -9.55 -17.47
C CYS A 3 -10.40 -9.23 -15.97
N VAL A 4 -10.43 -10.26 -15.12
CA VAL A 4 -10.35 -10.10 -13.65
C VAL A 4 -9.00 -9.48 -13.24
N ILE A 5 -7.90 -9.91 -13.85
CA ILE A 5 -6.57 -9.35 -13.56
C ILE A 5 -6.50 -7.88 -13.98
N LYS A 6 -7.06 -7.51 -15.15
CA LYS A 6 -7.14 -6.11 -15.59
C LYS A 6 -8.00 -5.26 -14.65
N LEU A 7 -9.09 -5.81 -14.13
CA LEU A 7 -9.93 -5.13 -13.15
C LEU A 7 -9.16 -4.89 -11.84
N ILE A 8 -8.48 -5.92 -11.32
CA ILE A 8 -7.63 -5.80 -10.13
C ILE A 8 -6.52 -4.77 -10.36
N ASP A 9 -5.87 -4.79 -11.53
CA ASP A 9 -4.86 -3.81 -11.91
C ASP A 9 -5.45 -2.39 -11.92
N ALA A 10 -6.63 -2.17 -12.49
CA ALA A 10 -7.27 -0.85 -12.49
C ALA A 10 -7.62 -0.37 -11.07
N ILE A 11 -8.13 -1.26 -10.22
CA ILE A 11 -8.44 -0.95 -8.82
C ILE A 11 -7.16 -0.58 -8.05
N LEU A 12 -6.11 -1.39 -8.19
CA LEU A 12 -4.83 -1.15 -7.52
C LEU A 12 -4.13 0.11 -8.05
N LEU A 13 -4.27 0.42 -9.35
CA LEU A 13 -3.76 1.66 -9.92
C LEU A 13 -4.37 2.87 -9.24
N LEU A 14 -5.70 2.91 -9.14
CA LEU A 14 -6.41 3.98 -8.46
C LEU A 14 -6.02 4.06 -6.98
N PHE A 15 -5.91 2.91 -6.33
CA PHE A 15 -5.52 2.82 -4.93
C PHE A 15 -4.09 3.34 -4.68
N PHE A 16 -3.09 2.94 -5.48
CA PHE A 16 -1.73 3.45 -5.34
C PHE A 16 -1.62 4.94 -5.66
N LEU A 17 -2.39 5.42 -6.65
CA LEU A 17 -2.49 6.85 -6.96
C LEU A 17 -3.10 7.63 -5.80
N LEU A 18 -4.15 7.11 -5.18
CA LEU A 18 -4.77 7.73 -4.02
C LEU A 18 -3.77 7.77 -2.85
N MET A 19 -3.13 6.65 -2.55
CA MET A 19 -2.19 6.53 -1.43
C MET A 19 -0.92 7.37 -1.62
N SER A 20 -0.45 7.58 -2.85
CA SER A 20 0.69 8.46 -3.09
C SER A 20 0.41 9.92 -2.72
N VAL A 21 -0.86 10.32 -2.69
CA VAL A 21 -1.32 11.65 -2.28
C VAL A 21 -1.80 11.66 -0.83
N VAL A 22 -2.60 10.69 -0.40
CA VAL A 22 -3.20 10.67 0.94
C VAL A 22 -2.15 10.53 2.03
N ILE A 23 -1.17 9.62 1.88
CA ILE A 23 -0.15 9.39 2.92
C ILE A 23 0.61 10.67 3.29
N PRO A 24 1.19 11.44 2.35
CA PRO A 24 1.90 12.66 2.71
C PRO A 24 0.98 13.78 3.15
N LEU A 25 -0.28 13.83 2.69
CA LEU A 25 -1.19 14.92 3.03
C LEU A 25 -1.89 14.73 4.36
N PHE A 26 -2.23 13.50 4.76
CA PHE A 26 -3.03 13.20 5.95
C PHE A 26 -2.23 12.38 6.96
N ASP A 27 -1.73 11.20 6.58
CA ASP A 27 -1.08 10.30 7.53
C ASP A 27 0.16 10.94 8.13
N ALA A 28 0.98 11.59 7.32
CA ALA A 28 2.19 12.28 7.77
C ALA A 28 1.91 13.43 8.77
N GLN A 29 0.69 13.98 8.85
CA GLN A 29 0.30 14.94 9.91
C GLN A 29 0.27 14.30 11.30
N ASN A 30 0.18 12.97 11.39
CA ASN A 30 0.24 12.26 12.67
C ASN A 30 1.67 12.17 13.22
N CYS A 31 2.69 12.28 12.36
CA CYS A 31 4.10 12.19 12.74
C CYS A 31 4.82 13.54 12.72
N LEU A 32 4.40 14.48 11.86
CA LEU A 32 5.03 15.77 11.67
C LEU A 32 4.24 16.88 12.38
N PRO A 33 4.92 17.96 12.81
CA PRO A 33 4.24 19.16 13.34
C PRO A 33 3.22 19.73 12.35
N ASN A 34 2.06 20.16 12.85
CA ASN A 34 0.99 20.74 12.03
C ASN A 34 1.40 22.02 11.30
N GLU A 35 2.47 22.70 11.74
CA GLU A 35 3.03 23.90 11.12
C GLU A 35 3.53 23.69 9.69
N TYR A 36 3.87 22.45 9.32
CA TYR A 36 4.28 22.10 7.96
C TYR A 36 3.11 21.97 6.98
N TYR A 37 1.87 22.02 7.47
CA TYR A 37 0.67 21.77 6.67
C TYR A 37 -0.21 23.02 6.56
N PRO A 38 -0.87 23.23 5.40
CA PRO A 38 -1.89 24.26 5.26
C PRO A 38 -3.00 24.06 6.29
N LYS A 39 -3.47 25.16 6.88
CA LYS A 39 -4.52 25.12 7.91
C LYS A 39 -5.78 24.35 7.45
N VAL A 40 -6.15 24.48 6.18
CA VAL A 40 -7.30 23.76 5.59
C VAL A 40 -7.15 22.23 5.72
N LEU A 41 -5.94 21.69 5.55
CA LEU A 41 -5.68 20.26 5.67
C LEU A 41 -5.73 19.79 7.13
N VAL A 42 -5.21 20.61 8.05
CA VAL A 42 -5.23 20.33 9.48
C VAL A 42 -6.67 20.37 10.01
N ASP A 43 -7.43 21.39 9.62
CA ASP A 43 -8.84 21.54 9.99
C ASP A 43 -9.68 20.38 9.43
N LEU A 44 -9.41 19.94 8.20
CA LEU A 44 -10.09 18.78 7.60
C LEU A 44 -9.76 17.48 8.34
N ASN A 45 -8.50 17.26 8.72
CA ASN A 45 -8.09 16.09 9.49
C ASN A 45 -8.71 16.08 10.90
N SER A 46 -8.77 17.25 11.54
CA SER A 46 -9.43 17.43 12.84
C SER A 46 -10.94 17.17 12.74
N TRP A 47 -11.59 17.68 11.69
CA TRP A 47 -13.01 17.42 11.44
C TRP A 47 -13.27 15.93 11.22
N TYR A 48 -12.46 15.26 10.40
CA TYR A 48 -12.56 13.81 10.17
C TYR A 48 -12.45 13.04 11.49
N SER A 49 -11.42 13.33 12.30
CA SER A 49 -11.22 12.64 13.57
C SER A 49 -12.40 12.85 14.54
N SER A 50 -12.98 14.05 14.56
CA SER A 50 -14.18 14.33 15.37
C SER A 50 -15.45 13.64 14.84
N GLU A 51 -15.68 13.66 13.53
CA GLU A 51 -16.92 13.12 12.91
C GLU A 51 -16.96 11.58 12.98
N TYR A 52 -15.82 10.93 12.73
CA TYR A 52 -15.71 9.48 12.74
C TYR A 52 -15.33 8.91 14.12
N GLY A 53 -15.00 9.78 15.08
CA GLY A 53 -14.53 9.38 16.41
C GLY A 53 -13.21 8.62 16.33
N ASP A 54 -12.33 9.00 15.40
CA ASP A 54 -11.05 8.34 15.17
C ASP A 54 -10.06 8.73 16.27
N TYR A 55 -10.08 7.97 17.36
CA TYR A 55 -9.20 8.19 18.51
C TYR A 55 -7.73 7.89 18.18
N LEU A 56 -7.43 7.09 17.15
CA LEU A 56 -6.04 6.84 16.76
C LEU A 56 -5.40 8.12 16.21
N VAL A 57 -6.16 8.88 15.43
CA VAL A 57 -5.74 10.18 14.88
C VAL A 57 -5.78 11.28 15.94
N ALA A 58 -6.77 11.26 16.85
CA ALA A 58 -6.88 12.27 17.91
C ALA A 58 -5.83 12.10 19.02
N GLU A 59 -5.73 10.89 19.60
CA GLU A 59 -4.89 10.62 20.77
C GLU A 59 -3.44 10.25 20.37
N LYS A 60 -3.21 9.85 19.11
CA LYS A 60 -1.90 9.49 18.55
C LYS A 60 -1.10 8.52 19.45
N PRO A 61 -1.65 7.32 19.75
CA PRO A 61 -0.94 6.34 20.58
C PRO A 61 0.38 5.91 19.93
N HIS A 62 1.41 5.63 20.73
CA HIS A 62 2.78 5.41 20.22
C HIS A 62 2.91 4.29 19.17
N PHE A 63 2.15 3.19 19.31
CA PHE A 63 2.17 2.11 18.33
C PHE A 63 1.65 2.60 16.97
N PHE A 64 0.58 3.40 16.96
CA PHE A 64 -0.03 3.94 15.74
C PHE A 64 0.94 4.92 15.06
N VAL A 65 1.51 5.86 15.82
CA VAL A 65 2.52 6.78 15.29
C VAL A 65 3.73 6.02 14.71
N GLY A 66 4.14 4.92 15.34
CA GLY A 66 5.18 4.04 14.82
C GLY A 66 4.80 3.38 13.48
N LEU A 67 3.56 2.92 13.33
CA LEU A 67 3.05 2.39 12.06
C LEU A 67 3.00 3.47 10.98
N ILE A 68 2.55 4.69 11.31
CA ILE A 68 2.50 5.79 10.35
C ILE A 68 3.90 6.21 9.89
N TRP A 69 4.91 6.18 10.76
CA TRP A 69 6.30 6.39 10.33
C TRP A 69 6.73 5.37 9.28
N MET A 70 6.41 4.09 9.47
CA MET A 70 6.67 3.06 8.46
C MET A 70 5.86 3.29 7.18
N GLU A 71 4.64 3.81 7.31
CA GLU A 71 3.81 4.16 6.17
C GLU A 71 4.41 5.27 5.33
N VAL A 72 4.85 6.36 5.96
CA VAL A 72 5.48 7.50 5.30
C VAL A 72 6.86 7.14 4.73
N LEU A 73 7.68 6.38 5.45
CA LEU A 73 9.06 6.10 5.01
C LEU A 73 9.15 4.95 4.00
N VAL A 74 8.27 3.95 4.08
CA VAL A 74 8.36 2.73 3.28
C VAL A 74 7.18 2.57 2.33
N LEU A 75 5.96 2.63 2.84
CA LEU A 75 4.77 2.39 2.01
C LEU A 75 4.54 3.51 1.00
N TRP A 76 4.78 4.77 1.36
CA TRP A 76 4.59 5.90 0.44
C TRP A 76 5.53 5.87 -0.77
N PRO A 77 6.86 5.72 -0.63
CA PRO A 77 7.73 5.51 -1.80
C PRO A 77 7.33 4.26 -2.60
N LEU A 78 6.93 3.20 -1.91
CA LEU A 78 6.55 1.94 -2.54
C LEU A 78 5.22 2.06 -3.33
N SER A 79 4.28 2.90 -2.90
CA SER A 79 3.04 3.17 -3.64
C SER A 79 3.34 3.87 -4.97
N ILE A 80 4.25 4.84 -4.97
CA ILE A 80 4.71 5.53 -6.18
C ILE A 80 5.45 4.55 -7.12
N ILE A 81 6.34 3.72 -6.58
CA ILE A 81 7.05 2.69 -7.36
C ILE A 81 6.05 1.72 -7.99
N ASN A 82 5.06 1.24 -7.23
CA ASN A 82 4.03 0.35 -7.73
C ASN A 82 3.15 1.01 -8.80
N LEU A 83 2.79 2.29 -8.64
CA LEU A 83 2.05 3.06 -9.62
C LEU A 83 2.81 3.15 -10.95
N VAL A 84 4.08 3.53 -10.91
CA VAL A 84 4.94 3.62 -12.11
C VAL A 84 5.17 2.25 -12.74
N ALA A 85 5.41 1.22 -11.93
CA ALA A 85 5.62 -0.14 -12.40
C ALA A 85 4.38 -0.72 -13.09
N LEU A 86 3.19 -0.39 -12.60
CA LEU A 86 1.93 -0.82 -13.18
C LEU A 86 1.64 -0.11 -14.51
N ILE A 87 1.80 1.22 -14.57
CA ILE A 87 1.64 1.99 -15.82
C ILE A 87 2.66 1.54 -16.87
N SER A 88 3.90 1.31 -16.45
CA SER A 88 5.00 0.90 -17.34
C SER A 88 5.06 -0.62 -17.59
N SER A 89 4.10 -1.39 -17.07
CA SER A 89 4.01 -2.85 -17.20
C SER A 89 5.31 -3.60 -16.87
N LYS A 90 6.02 -3.16 -15.81
CA LYS A 90 7.32 -3.72 -15.44
C LYS A 90 7.18 -5.08 -14.73
N SER A 91 8.12 -5.98 -14.95
CA SER A 91 8.11 -7.35 -14.40
C SER A 91 8.23 -7.41 -12.87
N TRP A 92 8.93 -6.45 -12.26
CA TRP A 92 9.10 -6.36 -10.80
C TRP A 92 7.86 -5.89 -10.03
N PHE A 93 6.82 -5.39 -10.72
CA PHE A 93 5.56 -4.95 -10.11
C PHE A 93 4.97 -6.01 -9.18
N ARG A 94 5.07 -7.27 -9.59
CA ARG A 94 4.53 -8.40 -8.83
C ARG A 94 5.14 -8.49 -7.43
N THR A 95 6.46 -8.39 -7.35
CA THR A 95 7.19 -8.49 -6.07
C THR A 95 6.93 -7.26 -5.20
N THR A 96 6.98 -6.06 -5.77
CA THR A 96 6.77 -4.81 -5.03
C THR A 96 5.32 -4.66 -4.55
N CYS A 97 4.35 -5.14 -5.35
CA CYS A 97 2.94 -5.19 -4.97
C CYS A 97 2.68 -6.20 -3.84
N LEU A 98 3.34 -7.36 -3.88
CA LEU A 98 3.29 -8.35 -2.80
C LEU A 98 3.84 -7.77 -1.49
N ILE A 99 5.03 -7.17 -1.53
CA ILE A 99 5.66 -6.52 -0.36
C ILE A 99 4.72 -5.45 0.21
N TYR A 100 4.20 -4.57 -0.66
CA TYR A 100 3.28 -3.52 -0.25
C TYR A 100 2.03 -4.10 0.43
N GLY A 101 1.36 -5.06 -0.22
CA GLY A 101 0.15 -5.68 0.32
C GLY A 101 0.39 -6.37 1.66
N SER A 102 1.50 -7.10 1.80
CA SER A 102 1.89 -7.73 3.07
C SER A 102 2.12 -6.70 4.17
N SER A 103 2.85 -5.62 3.88
CA SER A 103 3.10 -4.55 4.86
C SER A 103 1.81 -3.87 5.30
N VAL A 104 0.91 -3.49 4.38
CA VAL A 104 -0.38 -2.90 4.74
C VAL A 104 -1.25 -3.88 5.53
N ALA A 105 -1.27 -5.16 5.15
CA ALA A 105 -2.03 -6.18 5.88
C ALA A 105 -1.54 -6.31 7.33
N THR A 106 -0.23 -6.28 7.56
CA THR A 106 0.34 -6.32 8.92
C THR A 106 -0.04 -5.08 9.74
N SER A 107 0.09 -3.88 9.16
CA SER A 107 -0.32 -2.64 9.85
C SER A 107 -1.82 -2.62 10.15
N MET A 108 -2.67 -3.03 9.18
CA MET A 108 -4.11 -3.09 9.38
C MET A 108 -4.53 -4.17 10.36
N ALA A 109 -3.82 -5.30 10.45
CA ALA A 109 -4.09 -6.30 11.45
C ALA A 109 -3.86 -5.75 12.87
N ALA A 110 -2.76 -5.02 13.08
CA ALA A 110 -2.48 -4.37 14.36
C ALA A 110 -3.56 -3.33 14.70
N ILE A 111 -3.90 -2.44 13.76
CA ILE A 111 -4.92 -1.41 13.95
C ILE A 111 -6.30 -2.02 14.22
N LEU A 112 -6.76 -2.96 13.39
CA LEU A 112 -8.06 -3.61 13.58
C LEU A 112 -8.12 -4.40 14.88
N SER A 113 -7.03 -5.05 15.30
CA SER A 113 -7.00 -5.74 16.59
C SER A 113 -7.23 -4.78 17.76
N GLU A 114 -6.60 -3.60 17.72
CA GLU A 114 -6.78 -2.56 18.74
C GLU A 114 -8.19 -1.94 18.67
N LEU A 115 -8.74 -1.69 17.49
CA LEU A 115 -10.10 -1.19 17.33
C LEU A 115 -11.15 -2.19 17.86
N LEU A 116 -10.95 -3.49 17.62
CA LEU A 116 -11.88 -4.53 18.06
C LEU A 116 -11.76 -4.82 19.56
N SER A 117 -10.56 -4.71 20.13
CA SER A 117 -10.31 -5.02 21.54
C SER A 117 -10.53 -3.84 22.49
N SER A 118 -10.32 -2.59 22.05
CA SER A 118 -10.38 -1.42 22.93
C SER A 118 -11.79 -1.05 23.40
N GLY A 119 -12.84 -1.48 22.69
CA GLY A 119 -14.23 -1.08 22.96
C GLY A 119 -14.53 0.40 22.67
N LYS A 120 -13.53 1.18 22.24
CA LYS A 120 -13.65 2.61 21.90
C LYS A 120 -14.11 2.86 20.47
N ALA A 121 -13.93 1.88 19.58
CA ALA A 121 -14.18 2.03 18.16
C ALA A 121 -15.68 1.89 17.82
N SER A 122 -16.26 2.96 17.26
CA SER A 122 -17.58 2.94 16.65
C SER A 122 -17.62 2.04 15.42
N ASP A 123 -18.80 1.49 15.08
CA ASP A 123 -18.97 0.68 13.87
C ASP A 123 -18.70 1.47 12.60
N LYS A 124 -18.97 2.79 12.61
CA LYS A 124 -18.60 3.70 11.54
C LYS A 124 -17.09 3.73 11.33
N LEU A 125 -16.32 3.80 12.41
CA LEU A 125 -14.86 3.84 12.35
C LEU A 125 -14.30 2.53 11.79
N LYS A 126 -14.82 1.38 12.25
CA LYS A 126 -14.43 0.07 11.73
C LYS A 126 -14.67 -0.02 10.21
N MET A 127 -15.82 0.48 9.74
CA MET A 127 -16.14 0.53 8.30
C MET A 127 -15.16 1.38 7.48
N VAL A 128 -14.47 2.34 8.08
CA VAL A 128 -13.40 3.10 7.41
C VAL A 128 -12.14 2.25 7.24
N TYR A 129 -11.74 1.48 8.26
CA TYR A 129 -10.48 0.72 8.24
C TYR A 129 -10.56 -0.63 7.50
N PHE A 130 -11.72 -1.32 7.55
CA PHE A 130 -11.89 -2.63 6.89
C PHE A 130 -11.59 -2.65 5.38
N PRO A 131 -12.01 -1.64 4.58
CA PRO A 131 -11.66 -1.57 3.16
C PRO A 131 -10.16 -1.61 2.88
N PHE A 132 -9.33 -0.99 3.73
CA PHE A 132 -7.85 -1.02 3.56
C PHE A 132 -7.29 -2.43 3.71
N MET A 133 -7.84 -3.24 4.61
CA MET A 133 -7.51 -4.67 4.68
C MET A 133 -7.90 -5.40 3.37
N GLY A 134 -9.06 -5.08 2.80
CA GLY A 134 -9.49 -5.61 1.51
C GLY A 134 -8.51 -5.28 0.38
N PHE A 135 -8.07 -4.01 0.28
CA PHE A 135 -7.06 -3.60 -0.70
C PHE A 135 -5.71 -4.28 -0.47
N ALA A 136 -5.30 -4.49 0.78
CA ALA A 136 -4.06 -5.20 1.11
C ALA A 136 -4.10 -6.66 0.62
N VAL A 137 -5.23 -7.35 0.84
CA VAL A 137 -5.44 -8.72 0.33
C VAL A 137 -5.45 -8.74 -1.19
N LEU A 138 -6.10 -7.78 -1.85
CA LEU A 138 -6.08 -7.67 -3.31
C LEU A 138 -4.66 -7.46 -3.86
N ALA A 139 -3.84 -6.62 -3.20
CA ALA A 139 -2.45 -6.42 -3.57
C ALA A 139 -1.61 -7.69 -3.40
N ILE A 140 -1.79 -8.43 -2.30
CA ILE A 140 -1.13 -9.73 -2.07
C ILE A 140 -1.52 -10.71 -3.18
N LEU A 141 -2.81 -10.88 -3.43
CA LEU A 141 -3.31 -11.76 -4.48
C LEU A 141 -2.73 -11.38 -5.84
N ARG A 142 -2.70 -10.08 -6.16
CA ARG A 142 -2.14 -9.61 -7.42
C ARG A 142 -0.63 -9.86 -7.54
N GLY A 143 0.09 -9.74 -6.43
CA GLY A 143 1.50 -10.07 -6.29
C GLY A 143 1.81 -11.57 -6.36
N LEU A 144 0.84 -12.45 -6.18
CA LEU A 144 1.03 -13.90 -6.35
C LEU A 144 0.66 -14.38 -7.76
N LEU A 145 -0.23 -13.68 -8.44
CA LEU A 145 -0.69 -14.08 -9.78
C LEU A 145 0.39 -13.84 -10.85
N PRO A 146 0.60 -14.80 -11.77
CA PRO A 146 1.55 -14.64 -12.86
C PRO A 146 1.07 -13.56 -13.84
N SER A 147 1.97 -12.63 -14.18
CA SER A 147 1.72 -11.71 -15.29
C SER A 147 1.74 -12.51 -16.59
N SER A 148 0.74 -12.33 -17.45
CA SER A 148 0.66 -12.93 -18.80
C SER A 148 1.75 -12.41 -19.77
N CYS A 149 2.83 -11.83 -19.26
CA CYS A 149 4.01 -11.51 -20.05
C CYS A 149 4.86 -12.77 -20.12
N LYS A 150 5.04 -13.27 -21.35
CA LYS A 150 5.97 -14.37 -21.69
C LYS A 150 7.24 -14.24 -20.84
N PRO A 151 7.75 -15.33 -20.25
CA PRO A 151 9.09 -15.28 -19.67
C PRO A 151 10.03 -14.80 -20.78
N ALA A 152 10.75 -13.72 -20.53
CA ALA A 152 11.91 -13.39 -21.33
C ALA A 152 12.77 -14.66 -21.33
N ALA A 153 12.96 -15.25 -22.51
CA ALA A 153 13.88 -16.36 -22.68
C ALA A 153 15.22 -15.87 -22.16
N VAL A 154 15.59 -16.30 -20.95
CA VAL A 154 16.95 -16.17 -20.45
C VAL A 154 17.78 -16.91 -21.48
N GLY A 155 18.54 -16.14 -22.25
CA GLY A 155 19.44 -16.64 -23.26
C GLY A 155 20.26 -17.76 -22.64
N LYS A 156 20.15 -18.95 -23.20
CA LYS A 156 21.19 -19.97 -23.01
C LYS A 156 22.45 -19.35 -23.57
N ASN A 157 23.29 -18.83 -22.68
CA ASN A 157 24.62 -18.38 -22.99
C ASN A 157 25.31 -19.46 -23.82
N THR A 158 25.75 -19.03 -25.00
CA THR A 158 26.74 -19.66 -25.87
C THR A 158 27.79 -20.43 -25.08
N ALA A 159 27.73 -21.76 -25.12
CA ALA A 159 28.87 -22.61 -24.81
C ALA A 159 29.77 -22.65 -26.05
N ALA A 160 30.76 -21.76 -26.06
CA ALA A 160 31.91 -21.89 -26.95
C ALA A 160 32.76 -23.09 -26.53
N GLY A 161 33.11 -23.95 -27.50
CA GLY A 161 34.15 -24.97 -27.40
C GLY A 161 33.73 -26.26 -28.12
N ARG A 162 34.52 -26.90 -28.98
CA ARG A 162 35.94 -26.77 -29.32
C ARG A 162 36.17 -27.77 -30.49
N LYS A 163 36.80 -27.33 -31.60
CA LYS A 163 37.74 -28.05 -32.51
C LYS A 163 37.71 -29.60 -32.45
N LYS A 164 37.55 -30.39 -33.53
CA LYS A 164 38.35 -30.45 -34.78
C LYS A 164 37.67 -31.43 -35.77
N ARG A 165 37.80 -31.15 -37.07
CA ARG A 165 37.65 -32.13 -38.16
C ARG A 165 38.74 -33.21 -38.06
N ALA A 166 38.36 -34.45 -38.30
CA ALA A 166 39.17 -35.50 -38.91
C ALA A 166 38.25 -36.24 -39.89
#